data_AF-A0A7H4M7M7-F1
#
_entry.id   AF-A0A7H4M7M7-F1
#
_cell.length_a   1.000
_cell.length_b   1.000
_cell.length_c   1.000
_cell.angle_alpha   90.00
_cell.angle_beta   90.00
_cell.angle_gamma   90.00
#
_symmetry.space_group_name_H-M   'P 1'
#
loop_
_entity.id
_entity.type
_entity.pdbx_description
1 polymer ?
#
loop_
_entity_poly.entity_id
_entity_poly.type
_entity_poly.pdbx_seq_one_letter_code
_entity_poly.pdbx_strand_id
1 'polypeptide(L)'
;MKFDLSNFKFDPLNVIETVNSIMGERDTTKETQQKLDDLDYPHIKDLLPFEDYDSASQLFINKGSIGFIIESQPLIGGNEALVKSLDSLLQDKVPRGTPLQVIMVSTRAITEQIKSGLKDFSWKGYRADECNDITMRYYTHAAKEGFPNGLGEPLTLRDYRLFFTWSQKVKRVNESEILKVRDVRRNLLAALNTADIHSHVVGVEEFLSVMREILNHDTERMDSWHVPYDPESSLATQMVDRTTAWEVKTGHIRVKGVNHKQQPFSSRMVSMNLDKNPAIHYLWQNGNIVTDLLNPSKGIHCPFVFTMLLITEEQMKSQGEANNKFLALDSRVNTSYAKYIPATRRQHAEWQEARDALLSNEEAITSYFYGITFSVQR
;
A
#
# COMPACT_ATOMS: atom_id res chain seq x y z
N MET A 1 7.44 65.31 4.51
CA MET A 1 8.20 65.76 3.32
C MET A 1 7.25 65.74 2.13
N LYS A 2 7.08 66.86 1.43
CA LYS A 2 6.34 66.88 0.15
C LYS A 2 7.27 66.31 -0.91
N PHE A 3 6.90 65.19 -1.53
CA PHE A 3 7.63 64.61 -2.64
C PHE A 3 7.23 65.32 -3.93
N ASP A 4 8.20 65.93 -4.59
CA ASP A 4 8.04 66.53 -5.91
C ASP A 4 8.04 65.41 -6.97
N LEU A 5 6.92 65.22 -7.65
CA LEU A 5 6.68 64.15 -8.64
C LEU A 5 6.66 64.68 -10.08
N SER A 6 7.15 65.90 -10.31
CA SER A 6 7.07 66.58 -11.61
C SER A 6 7.86 65.90 -12.76
N ASN A 7 8.74 64.94 -12.47
CA ASN A 7 9.51 64.18 -13.46
C ASN A 7 9.22 62.66 -13.47
N PHE A 8 8.08 62.21 -12.95
CA PHE A 8 7.77 60.78 -12.84
C PHE A 8 7.35 60.17 -14.20
N LYS A 9 8.22 59.36 -14.81
CA LYS A 9 7.85 58.42 -15.88
C LYS A 9 7.71 57.02 -15.28
N PHE A 10 6.48 56.52 -15.21
CA PHE A 10 6.19 55.16 -14.78
C PHE A 10 6.57 54.17 -15.89
N ASP A 11 7.56 53.32 -15.63
CA ASP A 11 7.93 52.23 -16.54
C ASP A 11 7.47 50.88 -15.96
N PRO A 12 6.44 50.23 -16.55
CA PRO A 12 5.84 49.01 -16.01
C PRO A 12 6.74 47.77 -16.10
N LEU A 13 7.89 47.85 -16.78
CA LEU A 13 8.86 46.74 -16.85
C LEU A 13 9.90 46.80 -15.73
N ASN A 14 9.99 47.91 -14.99
CA ASN A 14 11.03 48.17 -13.99
C ASN A 14 10.44 48.55 -12.63
N VAL A 15 9.35 47.88 -12.26
CA VAL A 15 8.61 48.08 -11.00
C VAL A 15 9.51 47.87 -9.78
N ILE A 16 10.43 46.92 -9.86
CA ILE A 16 11.34 46.57 -8.75
C ILE A 16 12.31 47.74 -8.45
N GLU A 17 12.92 48.35 -9.47
CA GLU A 17 13.81 49.51 -9.27
C GLU A 17 13.04 50.74 -8.78
N THR A 18 11.82 50.94 -9.27
CA THR A 18 10.95 52.07 -8.89
C THR A 18 10.45 51.93 -7.44
N VAL A 19 10.18 50.71 -6.99
CA VAL A 19 9.83 50.40 -5.59
C VAL A 19 11.06 50.51 -4.67
N ASN A 20 12.22 50.06 -5.15
CA ASN A 20 13.49 50.15 -4.42
C ASN A 20 13.97 51.60 -4.19
N SER A 21 13.65 52.54 -5.08
CA SER A 21 14.00 53.96 -4.87
C SER A 21 13.06 54.66 -3.87
N ILE A 22 11.85 54.15 -3.68
CA ILE A 22 10.82 54.74 -2.81
C ILE A 22 10.94 54.20 -1.38
N MET A 23 11.31 52.93 -1.22
CA MET A 23 11.49 52.30 0.08
C MET A 23 12.96 51.96 0.30
N GLY A 24 13.69 52.89 0.91
CA GLY A 24 15.02 52.61 1.46
C GLY A 24 14.90 51.59 2.61
N GLU A 25 14.85 50.30 2.27
CA GLU A 25 14.87 49.20 3.21
C GLU A 25 16.23 48.49 3.17
N ARG A 26 16.71 48.06 4.35
CA ARG A 26 17.93 47.28 4.50
C ARG A 26 17.88 46.06 3.57
N ASP A 27 18.99 45.80 2.90
CA ASP A 27 19.19 44.62 2.06
C ASP A 27 19.19 43.35 2.93
N THR A 28 17.98 42.84 3.18
CA THR A 28 17.70 41.65 4.01
C THR A 28 17.79 40.36 3.20
N THR A 29 18.23 40.42 1.95
CA THR A 29 18.39 39.25 1.07
C THR A 29 19.30 38.19 1.68
N LYS A 30 20.44 38.59 2.26
CA LYS A 30 21.37 37.66 2.93
C LYS A 30 20.81 37.03 4.20
N GLU A 31 20.10 37.79 5.03
CA GLU A 31 19.45 37.26 6.24
C GLU A 31 18.27 36.34 5.87
N THR A 32 17.56 36.64 4.79
CA THR A 32 16.48 35.80 4.26
C THR A 32 17.03 34.51 3.66
N GLN A 33 18.17 34.58 2.97
CA GLN A 33 18.85 33.41 2.40
C GLN A 33 19.43 32.50 3.48
N GLN A 34 20.05 33.07 4.53
CA GLN A 34 20.46 32.30 5.71
C GLN A 34 19.27 31.64 6.41
N LYS A 35 18.15 32.37 6.58
CA LYS A 35 16.93 31.77 7.14
C LYS A 35 16.29 30.71 6.25
N LEU A 36 16.44 30.80 4.93
CA LEU A 36 16.00 29.77 3.98
C LEU A 36 16.90 28.53 4.03
N ASP A 37 18.22 28.72 4.19
CA ASP A 37 19.18 27.63 4.36
C ASP A 37 19.01 26.92 5.72
N ASP A 38 18.60 27.65 6.77
CA ASP A 38 18.32 27.11 8.11
C ASP A 38 16.95 26.40 8.20
N LEU A 39 16.07 26.56 7.20
CA LEU A 39 14.77 25.89 7.17
C LEU A 39 14.94 24.45 6.68
N ASP A 40 15.12 23.52 7.61
CA ASP A 40 15.01 22.08 7.34
C ASP A 40 13.53 21.73 7.10
N TYR A 41 13.17 21.59 5.83
CA TYR A 41 11.84 21.12 5.44
C TYR A 41 11.84 19.58 5.44
N PRO A 42 11.15 18.94 6.39
CA PRO A 42 11.10 17.48 6.44
C PRO A 42 10.44 16.97 5.15
N HIS A 43 11.17 16.16 4.39
CA HIS A 43 10.65 15.60 3.16
C HIS A 43 10.06 14.22 3.44
N ILE A 44 8.99 13.84 2.74
CA ILE A 44 8.34 12.52 2.92
C ILE A 44 9.31 11.35 2.68
N LYS A 45 10.35 11.57 1.86
CA LYS A 45 11.43 10.59 1.63
C LYS A 45 12.17 10.21 2.91
N ASP A 46 12.28 11.12 3.88
CA ASP A 46 13.06 10.88 5.10
C ASP A 46 12.32 9.93 6.06
N LEU A 47 10.99 9.84 5.92
CA LEU A 47 10.14 8.89 6.63
C LEU A 47 10.19 7.47 6.01
N LEU A 48 10.66 7.33 4.77
CA LEU A 48 10.74 6.03 4.12
C LEU A 48 11.91 5.22 4.70
N PRO A 49 11.71 3.91 4.96
CA PRO A 49 12.74 3.06 5.56
C PRO A 49 13.77 2.54 4.57
N PHE A 50 13.51 2.62 3.26
CA PHE A 50 14.32 2.01 2.20
C PHE A 50 15.60 2.81 1.93
N GLU A 51 16.75 2.14 1.96
CA GLU A 51 18.05 2.76 1.67
C GLU A 51 18.58 2.32 0.31
N ASP A 52 18.71 1.01 0.11
CA ASP A 52 19.39 0.42 -1.05
C ASP A 52 18.80 -0.95 -1.45
N TYR A 53 19.16 -1.42 -2.65
CA TYR A 53 18.75 -2.71 -3.21
C TYR A 53 19.97 -3.53 -3.65
N ASP A 54 20.15 -4.71 -3.04
CA ASP A 54 21.16 -5.64 -3.50
C ASP A 54 20.63 -6.48 -4.67
N SER A 55 21.07 -6.13 -5.88
CA SER A 55 20.68 -6.80 -7.12
C SER A 55 21.13 -8.27 -7.18
N ALA A 56 22.22 -8.65 -6.49
CA ALA A 56 22.73 -10.02 -6.51
C ALA A 56 21.88 -10.96 -5.64
N SER A 57 21.47 -10.51 -4.45
CA SER A 57 20.60 -11.29 -3.58
C SER A 57 19.10 -11.06 -3.82
N GLN A 58 18.74 -10.00 -4.57
CA GLN A 58 17.37 -9.49 -4.75
C GLN A 58 16.70 -9.16 -3.41
N LEU A 59 17.43 -8.46 -2.52
CA LEU A 59 16.96 -8.07 -1.20
C LEU A 59 16.99 -6.55 -1.04
N PHE A 60 16.03 -6.04 -0.28
CA PHE A 60 15.93 -4.63 0.08
C PHE A 60 16.65 -4.39 1.40
N ILE A 61 17.54 -3.40 1.41
CA ILE A 61 18.27 -2.94 2.59
C ILE A 61 17.57 -1.69 3.10
N ASN A 62 17.09 -1.77 4.34
CA ASN A 62 16.37 -0.69 5.02
C ASN A 62 17.19 -0.17 6.20
N LYS A 63 16.73 0.94 6.80
CA LYS A 63 17.22 1.53 8.06
C LYS A 63 17.14 0.54 9.23
N GLY A 64 18.08 -0.41 9.31
CA GLY A 64 18.20 -1.43 10.35
C GLY A 64 17.43 -2.74 10.10
N SER A 65 16.98 -3.00 8.87
CA SER A 65 16.38 -4.30 8.50
C SER A 65 16.76 -4.71 7.07
N ILE A 66 16.64 -6.00 6.78
CA ILE A 66 16.74 -6.54 5.41
C ILE A 66 15.45 -7.29 5.12
N GLY A 67 14.94 -7.17 3.91
CA GLY A 67 13.70 -7.84 3.53
C GLY A 67 13.61 -8.17 2.05
N PHE A 68 12.49 -8.75 1.68
CA PHE A 68 12.14 -9.06 0.31
C PHE A 68 10.67 -8.74 0.06
N ILE A 69 10.32 -8.68 -1.22
CA ILE A 69 8.96 -8.45 -1.70
C ILE A 69 8.65 -9.52 -2.75
N ILE A 70 7.51 -10.17 -2.60
CA ILE A 70 6.97 -11.13 -3.56
C ILE A 70 5.65 -10.58 -4.08
N GLU A 71 5.50 -10.52 -5.40
CA GLU A 71 4.23 -10.22 -6.03
C GLU A 71 3.51 -11.52 -6.36
N SER A 72 2.22 -11.52 -6.12
CA SER A 72 1.37 -12.70 -6.22
C SER A 72 0.06 -12.34 -6.91
N GLN A 73 -0.56 -13.32 -7.54
CA GLN A 73 -1.90 -13.15 -8.09
C GLN A 73 -2.93 -12.98 -6.95
N PRO A 74 -3.82 -11.98 -7.00
CA PRO A 74 -4.94 -11.87 -6.07
C PRO A 74 -5.96 -12.99 -6.32
N LEU A 75 -6.52 -13.52 -5.24
CA LEU A 75 -7.50 -14.59 -5.28
C LEU A 75 -8.92 -14.01 -5.38
N ILE A 76 -9.71 -14.50 -6.35
CA ILE A 76 -11.11 -14.09 -6.56
C ILE A 76 -12.12 -14.90 -5.73
N GLY A 77 -11.64 -15.91 -5.00
CA GLY A 77 -12.42 -16.81 -4.18
C GLY A 77 -11.52 -17.79 -3.42
N GLY A 78 -12.13 -18.73 -2.71
CA GLY A 78 -11.39 -19.76 -1.99
C GLY A 78 -12.20 -21.02 -1.81
N ASN A 79 -11.49 -22.14 -1.69
CA ASN A 79 -12.03 -23.42 -1.24
C ASN A 79 -11.35 -23.82 0.08
N GLU A 80 -11.85 -24.85 0.76
CA GLU A 80 -11.29 -25.29 2.04
C GLU A 80 -9.82 -25.74 1.93
N ALA A 81 -9.42 -26.32 0.80
CA ALA A 81 -8.04 -26.78 0.59
C ALA A 81 -7.06 -25.59 0.51
N LEU A 82 -7.46 -24.50 -0.15
CA LEU A 82 -6.70 -23.27 -0.24
C LEU A 82 -6.58 -22.60 1.13
N VAL A 83 -7.67 -22.57 1.90
CA VAL A 83 -7.65 -22.04 3.28
C VAL A 83 -6.64 -22.82 4.13
N LYS A 84 -6.71 -24.15 4.14
CA LYS A 84 -5.74 -24.99 4.87
C LYS A 84 -4.30 -24.78 4.41
N SER A 85 -4.08 -24.54 3.12
CA SER A 85 -2.75 -24.26 2.56
C SER A 85 -2.21 -22.91 3.03
N LEU A 86 -3.04 -21.88 3.06
CA LEU A 86 -2.69 -20.56 3.59
C LEU A 86 -2.46 -20.59 5.11
N ASP A 87 -3.25 -21.36 5.85
CA ASP A 87 -3.04 -21.58 7.29
C ASP A 87 -1.68 -22.24 7.55
N SER A 88 -1.38 -23.32 6.83
CA SER A 88 -0.09 -24.01 6.92
C SER A 88 1.08 -23.10 6.53
N LEU A 89 0.89 -22.21 5.55
CA LEU A 89 1.88 -21.23 5.14
C LEU A 89 2.22 -20.27 6.29
N LEU A 90 1.21 -19.72 6.97
CA LEU A 90 1.40 -18.81 8.09
C LEU A 90 2.02 -19.52 9.31
N GLN A 91 1.65 -20.76 9.56
CA GLN A 91 2.13 -21.53 10.71
C GLN A 91 3.61 -21.96 10.59
N ASP A 92 4.02 -22.41 9.40
CA ASP A 92 5.29 -23.13 9.22
C ASP A 92 6.33 -22.41 8.36
N LYS A 93 5.90 -21.56 7.42
CA LYS A 93 6.80 -21.00 6.39
C LYS A 93 7.28 -19.60 6.72
N VAL A 94 6.54 -18.89 7.56
CA VAL A 94 6.88 -17.55 8.04
C VAL A 94 7.49 -17.66 9.44
N PRO A 95 8.67 -17.05 9.70
CA PRO A 95 9.22 -17.02 11.04
C PRO A 95 8.28 -16.36 12.05
N ARG A 96 7.98 -17.08 13.13
CA ARG A 96 7.11 -16.60 14.22
C ARG A 96 7.67 -15.36 14.90
N GLY A 97 6.78 -14.52 15.43
CA GLY A 97 7.12 -13.24 16.07
C GLY A 97 7.59 -12.13 15.11
N THR A 98 7.74 -12.42 13.82
CA THR A 98 8.07 -11.41 12.79
C THR A 98 6.83 -11.12 11.94
N PRO A 99 6.46 -9.85 11.72
CA PRO A 99 5.29 -9.52 10.93
C PRO A 99 5.48 -9.89 9.46
N LEU A 100 4.52 -10.63 8.90
CA LEU A 100 4.28 -10.72 7.47
C LEU A 100 3.29 -9.63 7.08
N GLN A 101 3.67 -8.77 6.16
CA GLN A 101 2.77 -7.73 5.64
C GLN A 101 2.27 -8.15 4.26
N VAL A 102 0.96 -8.07 4.06
CA VAL A 102 0.27 -8.31 2.79
C VAL A 102 -0.33 -6.99 2.34
N ILE A 103 0.05 -6.53 1.16
CA ILE A 103 -0.40 -5.25 0.60
C ILE A 103 -1.09 -5.53 -0.72
N MET A 104 -2.34 -5.11 -0.89
CA MET A 104 -2.98 -5.10 -2.20
C MET A 104 -3.13 -3.66 -2.67
N VAL A 105 -2.54 -3.36 -3.82
CA VAL A 105 -2.58 -2.04 -4.44
C VAL A 105 -3.59 -2.09 -5.59
N SER A 106 -4.58 -1.20 -5.52
CA SER A 106 -5.57 -0.99 -6.57
C SER A 106 -5.22 0.27 -7.34
N THR A 107 -4.74 0.08 -8.56
CA THR A 107 -4.25 1.17 -9.43
C THR A 107 -5.13 1.37 -10.66
N ARG A 108 -5.09 2.57 -11.22
CA ARG A 108 -5.71 2.92 -12.51
C ARG A 108 -4.73 2.81 -13.68
N ALA A 109 -3.50 2.39 -13.41
CA ALA A 109 -2.43 2.24 -14.40
C ALA A 109 -2.65 1.00 -15.30
N ILE A 110 -3.75 0.97 -16.07
CA ILE A 110 -4.19 -0.20 -16.84
C ILE A 110 -3.96 -0.09 -18.34
N THR A 111 -3.30 0.97 -18.81
CA THR A 111 -3.10 1.21 -20.25
C THR A 111 -2.36 0.05 -20.92
N GLU A 112 -1.29 -0.47 -20.30
CA GLU A 112 -0.54 -1.59 -20.86
C GLU A 112 -1.35 -2.90 -20.86
N GLN A 113 -2.19 -3.11 -19.85
CA GLN A 113 -3.08 -4.27 -19.80
C GLN A 113 -4.15 -4.23 -20.90
N ILE A 114 -4.72 -3.04 -21.14
CA ILE A 114 -5.65 -2.82 -22.25
C ILE A 114 -4.95 -3.08 -23.59
N LYS A 115 -3.75 -2.52 -23.81
CA LYS A 115 -2.98 -2.76 -25.05
C LYS A 115 -2.70 -4.24 -25.26
N SER A 116 -2.20 -4.92 -24.23
CA SER A 116 -1.88 -6.34 -24.29
C SER A 116 -3.12 -7.19 -24.55
N GLY A 117 -4.22 -6.91 -23.84
CA GLY A 117 -5.48 -7.64 -24.01
C GLY A 117 -6.10 -7.45 -25.40
N LEU A 118 -6.03 -6.24 -25.96
CA LEU A 118 -6.58 -5.94 -27.29
C LEU A 118 -5.72 -6.45 -28.44
N LYS A 119 -4.44 -6.78 -28.20
CA LYS A 119 -3.50 -7.25 -29.23
C LYS A 119 -4.04 -8.46 -29.99
N ASP A 120 -4.60 -9.42 -29.26
CA ASP A 120 -5.13 -10.67 -29.84
C ASP A 120 -6.49 -10.48 -30.52
N PHE A 121 -7.25 -9.46 -30.12
CA PHE A 121 -8.54 -9.07 -30.71
C PHE A 121 -8.42 -7.94 -31.74
N SER A 122 -7.21 -7.63 -32.18
CA SER A 122 -6.97 -6.55 -33.13
C SER A 122 -7.70 -6.79 -34.46
N TRP A 123 -8.37 -5.74 -34.93
CA TRP A 123 -8.99 -5.72 -36.25
C TRP A 123 -7.92 -5.97 -37.32
N LYS A 124 -8.28 -6.74 -38.35
CA LYS A 124 -7.43 -7.07 -39.50
C LYS A 124 -8.10 -6.58 -40.79
N GLY A 125 -7.30 -6.17 -41.77
CA GLY A 125 -7.78 -5.71 -43.08
C GLY A 125 -7.59 -4.21 -43.33
N TYR A 126 -8.26 -3.69 -44.36
CA TYR A 126 -8.01 -2.33 -44.90
C TYR A 126 -8.19 -1.18 -43.89
N ARG A 127 -9.13 -1.31 -42.95
CA ARG A 127 -9.40 -0.29 -41.91
C ARG A 127 -8.92 -0.72 -40.51
N ALA A 128 -8.03 -1.71 -40.43
CA ALA A 128 -7.54 -2.24 -39.16
C ALA A 128 -7.03 -1.15 -38.23
N ASP A 129 -6.17 -0.27 -38.73
CA ASP A 129 -5.54 0.78 -37.91
C ASP A 129 -6.57 1.74 -37.32
N GLU A 130 -7.53 2.19 -38.12
CA GLU A 130 -8.61 3.09 -37.68
C GLU A 130 -9.51 2.41 -36.64
N CYS A 131 -9.93 1.16 -36.89
CA CYS A 131 -10.79 0.42 -35.96
C CYS A 131 -10.07 0.09 -34.64
N ASN A 132 -8.77 -0.24 -34.71
CA ASN A 132 -7.94 -0.49 -33.53
C ASN A 132 -7.75 0.79 -32.70
N ASP A 133 -7.51 1.95 -33.33
CA ASP A 133 -7.43 3.25 -32.62
C ASP A 133 -8.76 3.60 -31.94
N ILE A 134 -9.90 3.44 -32.62
CA ILE A 134 -11.23 3.67 -32.03
C ILE A 134 -11.46 2.75 -30.82
N THR A 135 -11.11 1.46 -30.97
CA THR A 135 -11.29 0.46 -29.92
C THR A 135 -10.42 0.80 -28.70
N MET A 136 -9.15 1.15 -28.92
CA MET A 136 -8.24 1.59 -27.86
C MET A 136 -8.76 2.83 -27.13
N ARG A 137 -9.25 3.83 -27.86
CA ARG A 137 -9.86 5.04 -27.28
C ARG A 137 -11.12 4.74 -26.49
N TYR A 138 -11.96 3.82 -26.96
CA TYR A 138 -13.16 3.40 -26.25
C TYR A 138 -12.81 2.79 -24.88
N TYR A 139 -11.90 1.81 -24.83
CA TYR A 139 -11.53 1.14 -23.58
C TYR A 139 -10.78 2.07 -22.62
N THR A 140 -9.89 2.93 -23.12
CA THR A 140 -9.19 3.92 -22.27
C THR A 140 -10.14 4.99 -21.75
N HIS A 141 -11.09 5.47 -22.55
CA HIS A 141 -12.12 6.40 -22.08
C HIS A 141 -13.02 5.75 -21.03
N ALA A 142 -13.50 4.53 -21.27
CA ALA A 142 -14.33 3.79 -20.33
C ALA A 142 -13.59 3.42 -19.02
N ALA A 143 -12.28 3.17 -19.07
CA ALA A 143 -11.45 3.03 -17.89
C ALA A 143 -11.39 4.31 -17.03
N LYS A 144 -11.38 5.49 -17.67
CA LYS A 144 -11.31 6.79 -17.01
C LYS A 144 -12.67 7.25 -16.47
N GLU A 145 -13.70 7.23 -17.31
CA GLU A 145 -15.02 7.80 -17.00
C GLU A 145 -16.06 6.74 -16.58
N GLY A 146 -15.74 5.46 -16.74
CA GLY A 146 -16.63 4.35 -16.48
C GLY A 146 -17.26 3.76 -17.75
N PHE A 147 -17.59 2.47 -17.69
CA PHE A 147 -18.32 1.77 -18.75
C PHE A 147 -19.81 2.14 -18.70
N PRO A 148 -20.45 2.36 -19.87
CA PRO A 148 -21.87 2.65 -19.92
C PRO A 148 -22.66 1.43 -19.42
N ASN A 149 -23.39 1.60 -18.32
CA ASN A 149 -24.19 0.55 -17.68
C ASN A 149 -25.69 0.90 -17.55
N GLY A 150 -26.11 2.08 -18.04
CA GLY A 150 -27.50 2.56 -17.95
C GLY A 150 -27.97 2.94 -16.54
N LEU A 151 -27.13 2.78 -15.52
CA LEU A 151 -27.43 3.09 -14.11
C LEU A 151 -26.83 4.42 -13.66
N GLY A 152 -25.92 5.00 -14.44
CA GLY A 152 -25.22 6.25 -14.09
C GLY A 152 -24.13 6.08 -13.04
N GLU A 153 -23.80 4.84 -12.68
CA GLU A 153 -22.79 4.51 -11.68
C GLU A 153 -21.43 4.19 -12.34
N PRO A 154 -20.29 4.60 -11.75
CA PRO A 154 -18.98 4.41 -12.36
C PRO A 154 -18.53 2.94 -12.29
N LEU A 155 -18.65 2.24 -13.42
CA LEU A 155 -18.06 0.91 -13.62
C LEU A 155 -16.66 1.07 -14.21
N THR A 156 -15.61 0.97 -13.40
CA THR A 156 -14.22 1.22 -13.84
C THR A 156 -13.39 -0.07 -13.82
N LEU A 157 -12.44 -0.18 -14.76
CA LEU A 157 -11.42 -1.22 -14.72
C LEU A 157 -10.25 -0.78 -13.83
N ARG A 158 -9.64 -1.74 -13.14
CA ARG A 158 -8.51 -1.53 -12.24
C ARG A 158 -7.57 -2.70 -12.30
N ASP A 159 -6.32 -2.40 -12.01
CA ASP A 159 -5.30 -3.41 -11.77
C ASP A 159 -5.15 -3.64 -10.27
N TYR A 160 -5.17 -4.90 -9.87
CA TYR A 160 -5.04 -5.34 -8.48
C TYR A 160 -3.74 -6.13 -8.35
N ARG A 161 -2.77 -5.54 -7.67
CA ARG A 161 -1.46 -6.16 -7.44
C ARG A 161 -1.32 -6.50 -5.97
N LEU A 162 -1.00 -7.76 -5.67
CA LEU A 162 -0.88 -8.27 -4.31
C LEU A 162 0.59 -8.54 -3.99
N PHE A 163 1.06 -7.99 -2.89
CA PHE A 163 2.45 -8.07 -2.44
C PHE A 163 2.54 -8.71 -1.05
N PHE A 164 3.41 -9.70 -0.92
CA PHE A 164 3.89 -10.22 0.34
C PHE A 164 5.24 -9.59 0.66
N THR A 165 5.28 -8.81 1.73
CA THR A 165 6.48 -8.09 2.19
C THR A 165 6.89 -8.64 3.55
N TRP A 166 8.16 -9.03 3.68
CA TRP A 166 8.71 -9.54 4.93
C TRP A 166 10.10 -8.95 5.16
N SER A 167 10.39 -8.58 6.40
CA SER A 167 11.71 -8.04 6.77
C SER A 167 12.13 -8.48 8.16
N GLN A 168 13.44 -8.61 8.35
CA GLN A 168 14.07 -8.96 9.62
C GLN A 168 14.98 -7.83 10.08
N LYS A 169 14.85 -7.47 11.35
CA LYS A 169 15.73 -6.48 11.98
C LYS A 169 17.15 -7.02 12.08
N VAL A 170 18.12 -6.24 11.59
CA VAL A 170 19.54 -6.60 11.63
C VAL A 170 20.37 -5.45 12.18
N LYS A 171 21.41 -5.76 12.96
CA LYS A 171 22.37 -4.74 13.44
C LYS A 171 23.41 -4.40 12.37
N ARG A 172 23.82 -5.41 11.59
CA ARG A 172 24.75 -5.30 10.46
C ARG A 172 24.36 -6.33 9.42
N VAL A 173 24.41 -5.93 8.15
CA VAL A 173 24.21 -6.84 7.02
C VAL A 173 25.44 -7.75 6.91
N ASN A 174 25.25 -9.06 7.00
CA ASN A 174 26.29 -10.06 6.79
C ASN A 174 25.75 -11.21 5.92
N GLU A 175 26.64 -12.04 5.38
CA GLU A 175 26.25 -13.15 4.49
C GLU A 175 25.29 -14.14 5.16
N SER A 176 25.47 -14.42 6.46
CA SER A 176 24.59 -15.31 7.21
C SER A 176 23.16 -14.79 7.30
N GLU A 177 22.97 -13.50 7.55
CA GLU A 177 21.63 -12.89 7.62
C GLU A 177 20.99 -12.86 6.22
N ILE A 178 21.76 -12.55 5.17
CA ILE A 178 21.30 -12.61 3.78
C ILE A 178 20.81 -14.03 3.44
N LEU A 179 21.56 -15.07 3.83
CA LEU A 179 21.18 -16.46 3.60
C LEU A 179 19.87 -16.82 4.30
N LYS A 180 19.68 -16.42 5.57
CA LYS A 180 18.43 -16.65 6.32
C LYS A 180 17.23 -16.00 5.64
N VAL A 181 17.34 -14.72 5.28
CA VAL A 181 16.26 -13.97 4.60
C VAL A 181 15.92 -14.62 3.25
N ARG A 182 16.94 -15.07 2.52
CA ARG A 182 16.76 -15.77 1.24
C ARG A 182 16.08 -17.13 1.39
N ASP A 183 16.39 -17.87 2.44
CA ASP A 183 15.72 -19.14 2.73
C ASP A 183 14.25 -18.94 3.07
N VAL A 184 13.91 -17.92 3.87
CA VAL A 184 12.52 -17.53 4.14
C VAL A 184 11.79 -17.17 2.84
N ARG A 185 12.40 -16.33 1.99
CA ARG A 185 11.83 -15.99 0.67
C ARG A 185 11.54 -17.22 -0.17
N ARG A 186 12.51 -18.12 -0.28
CA ARG A 186 12.39 -19.35 -1.07
C ARG A 186 11.27 -20.24 -0.54
N ASN A 187 11.19 -20.40 0.78
CA ASN A 187 10.15 -21.22 1.41
C ASN A 187 8.76 -20.64 1.19
N LEU A 188 8.61 -19.31 1.34
CA LEU A 188 7.34 -18.62 1.11
C LEU A 188 6.91 -18.71 -0.36
N LEU A 189 7.83 -18.44 -1.30
CA LEU A 189 7.57 -18.56 -2.74
C LEU A 189 7.17 -19.98 -3.13
N ALA A 190 7.85 -20.99 -2.61
CA ALA A 190 7.52 -22.39 -2.86
C ALA A 190 6.14 -22.76 -2.30
N ALA A 191 5.79 -22.26 -1.12
CA ALA A 191 4.49 -22.51 -0.50
C ALA A 191 3.34 -21.87 -1.31
N LEU A 192 3.52 -20.62 -1.77
CA LEU A 192 2.52 -19.94 -2.61
C LEU A 192 2.30 -20.69 -3.93
N ASN A 193 3.37 -21.08 -4.62
CA ASN A 193 3.26 -21.86 -5.86
C ASN A 193 2.66 -23.25 -5.63
N THR A 194 2.92 -23.90 -4.49
CA THR A 194 2.29 -25.18 -4.13
C THR A 194 0.78 -25.04 -3.90
N ALA A 195 0.34 -23.88 -3.41
CA ALA A 195 -1.06 -23.54 -3.24
C ALA A 195 -1.74 -23.08 -4.56
N ASP A 196 -1.08 -23.27 -5.71
CA ASP A 196 -1.53 -22.81 -7.04
C ASP A 196 -1.72 -21.28 -7.12
N ILE A 197 -0.96 -20.55 -6.31
CA ILE A 197 -0.92 -19.10 -6.34
C ILE A 197 0.34 -18.69 -7.08
N HIS A 198 0.17 -18.16 -8.30
CA HIS A 198 1.31 -17.71 -9.10
C HIS A 198 1.99 -16.52 -8.42
N SER A 199 3.28 -16.66 -8.13
CA SER A 199 4.06 -15.62 -7.45
C SER A 199 5.50 -15.54 -7.96
N HIS A 200 6.06 -14.34 -7.93
CA HIS A 200 7.45 -14.07 -8.32
C HIS A 200 8.10 -13.03 -7.39
N VAL A 201 9.43 -12.98 -7.39
CA VAL A 201 10.20 -12.01 -6.59
C VAL A 201 10.21 -10.68 -7.32
N VAL A 202 9.87 -9.60 -6.61
CA VAL A 202 9.77 -8.25 -7.19
C VAL A 202 11.15 -7.62 -7.30
N GLY A 203 11.44 -7.06 -8.48
CA GLY A 203 12.64 -6.29 -8.74
C GLY A 203 12.56 -4.84 -8.23
N VAL A 204 13.69 -4.15 -8.20
CA VAL A 204 13.74 -2.74 -7.75
C VAL A 204 12.91 -1.81 -8.63
N GLU A 205 12.92 -1.98 -9.95
CA GLU A 205 12.19 -1.10 -10.87
C GLU A 205 10.67 -1.26 -10.73
N GLU A 206 10.19 -2.50 -10.65
CA GLU A 206 8.79 -2.82 -10.39
C GLU A 206 8.33 -2.24 -9.05
N PHE A 207 9.15 -2.38 -8.02
CA PHE A 207 8.88 -1.81 -6.70
C PHE A 207 8.84 -0.28 -6.73
N LEU A 208 9.79 0.38 -7.41
CA LEU A 208 9.80 1.83 -7.58
C LEU A 208 8.55 2.32 -8.31
N SER A 209 8.07 1.59 -9.33
CA SER A 209 6.82 1.92 -10.02
C SER A 209 5.64 1.96 -9.05
N VAL A 210 5.48 0.89 -8.26
CA VAL A 210 4.37 0.77 -7.30
C VAL A 210 4.45 1.84 -6.22
N MET A 211 5.64 2.07 -5.65
CA MET A 211 5.82 3.09 -4.61
C MET A 211 5.56 4.49 -5.15
N ARG A 212 5.91 4.78 -6.40
CA ARG A 212 5.59 6.07 -7.03
C ARG A 212 4.10 6.27 -7.23
N GLU A 213 3.35 5.22 -7.56
CA GLU A 213 1.88 5.26 -7.64
C GLU A 213 1.24 5.54 -6.28
N ILE A 214 1.80 4.99 -5.21
CA ILE A 214 1.32 5.16 -3.84
C ILE A 214 1.73 6.53 -3.26
N LEU A 215 2.88 7.07 -3.62
CA LEU A 215 3.37 8.31 -2.97
C LEU A 215 3.00 9.59 -3.74
N ASN A 216 3.02 9.53 -5.07
CA ASN A 216 2.81 10.67 -5.96
C ASN A 216 1.43 10.56 -6.63
N HIS A 217 0.38 10.41 -5.82
CA HIS A 217 -0.98 10.07 -6.22
C HIS A 217 -1.61 10.99 -7.28
N ASP A 218 -1.21 10.81 -8.53
CA ASP A 218 -1.79 11.37 -9.74
C ASP A 218 -2.96 10.50 -10.18
N THR A 219 -4.17 10.89 -9.77
CA THR A 219 -5.40 10.12 -9.98
C THR A 219 -5.85 10.04 -11.44
N GLU A 220 -5.27 10.87 -12.32
CA GLU A 220 -5.57 10.87 -13.76
C GLU A 220 -4.63 10.01 -14.58
N ARG A 221 -3.51 9.58 -14.00
CA ARG A 221 -2.53 8.76 -14.70
C ARG A 221 -3.07 7.34 -14.90
N MET A 222 -3.08 6.89 -16.15
CA MET A 222 -3.40 5.52 -16.52
C MET A 222 -2.20 4.71 -17.02
N ASP A 223 -1.03 5.35 -17.12
CA ASP A 223 0.22 4.69 -17.49
C ASP A 223 1.01 4.34 -16.23
N SER A 224 1.66 3.18 -16.23
CA SER A 224 2.55 2.77 -15.14
C SER A 224 3.75 3.72 -15.00
N TRP A 225 4.39 3.73 -13.84
CA TRP A 225 5.60 4.51 -13.62
C TRP A 225 6.85 3.74 -14.06
N HIS A 226 7.34 4.04 -15.26
CA HIS A 226 8.62 3.51 -15.72
C HIS A 226 9.74 4.50 -15.36
N VAL A 227 10.53 4.16 -14.34
CA VAL A 227 11.70 4.94 -13.94
C VAL A 227 12.88 3.97 -13.82
N PRO A 228 13.96 4.18 -14.59
CA PRO A 228 15.14 3.35 -14.48
C PRO A 228 15.74 3.53 -13.08
N TYR A 229 16.13 2.41 -12.46
CA TYR A 229 16.78 2.45 -11.16
C TYR A 229 18.21 3.01 -11.28
N ASP A 230 18.53 3.99 -10.43
CA ASP A 230 19.87 4.55 -10.30
C ASP A 230 20.56 3.97 -9.03
N PRO A 231 21.58 3.11 -9.17
CA PRO A 231 22.28 2.53 -8.01
C PRO A 231 23.05 3.55 -7.16
N GLU A 232 23.40 4.71 -7.72
CA GLU A 232 24.20 5.73 -7.01
C GLU A 232 23.33 6.61 -6.08
N SER A 233 22.01 6.57 -6.25
CA SER A 233 21.06 7.34 -5.45
C SER A 233 20.28 6.44 -4.49
N SER A 234 20.05 6.90 -3.27
CA SER A 234 19.18 6.20 -2.32
C SER A 234 17.77 5.95 -2.89
N LEU A 235 17.24 4.76 -2.63
CA LEU A 235 15.90 4.32 -3.06
C LEU A 235 14.79 5.29 -2.64
N ALA A 236 14.81 5.75 -1.38
CA ALA A 236 13.78 6.66 -0.86
C ALA A 236 13.67 7.97 -1.67
N THR A 237 14.80 8.47 -2.17
CA THR A 237 14.84 9.69 -2.99
C THR A 237 14.23 9.44 -4.38
N GLN A 238 14.39 8.23 -4.92
CA GLN A 238 13.85 7.85 -6.22
C GLN A 238 12.34 7.56 -6.18
N MET A 239 11.76 7.26 -5.02
CA MET A 239 10.32 6.96 -4.87
C MET A 239 9.41 8.18 -4.88
N VAL A 240 9.91 9.33 -4.45
CA VAL A 240 9.11 10.55 -4.30
C VAL A 240 9.47 11.52 -5.41
N ASP A 241 8.47 12.03 -6.11
CA ASP A 241 8.67 13.08 -7.08
C ASP A 241 8.92 14.42 -6.39
N ARG A 242 9.83 15.23 -6.93
CA ARG A 242 10.25 16.52 -6.34
C ARG A 242 9.11 17.52 -6.24
N THR A 243 8.08 17.36 -7.08
CA THR A 243 6.90 18.23 -7.09
C THR A 243 5.87 17.84 -6.04
N THR A 244 5.99 16.64 -5.45
CA THR A 244 4.96 16.08 -4.58
C THR A 244 5.09 16.60 -3.16
N ALA A 245 4.01 17.22 -2.67
CA ALA A 245 3.90 17.75 -1.32
C ALA A 245 2.76 17.07 -0.55
N TRP A 246 3.05 16.68 0.70
CA TRP A 246 2.11 16.05 1.62
C TRP A 246 1.71 17.06 2.71
N GLU A 247 0.44 17.44 2.75
CA GLU A 247 -0.12 18.30 3.78
C GLU A 247 -1.02 17.50 4.72
N VAL A 248 -0.63 17.37 5.98
CA VAL A 248 -1.48 16.75 7.01
C VAL A 248 -2.62 17.72 7.37
N LYS A 249 -3.87 17.26 7.22
CA LYS A 249 -5.08 17.98 7.62
C LYS A 249 -5.88 17.14 8.63
N THR A 250 -6.79 17.78 9.34
CA THR A 250 -7.73 17.06 10.21
C THR A 250 -8.57 16.09 9.38
N GLY A 251 -8.43 14.78 9.65
CA GLY A 251 -9.19 13.71 9.01
C GLY A 251 -8.70 13.24 7.63
N HIS A 252 -7.68 13.87 7.02
CA HIS A 252 -7.09 13.40 5.76
C HIS A 252 -5.67 13.94 5.54
N ILE A 253 -4.89 13.24 4.74
CA ILE A 253 -3.64 13.77 4.16
C ILE A 253 -3.97 14.29 2.78
N ARG A 254 -3.54 15.51 2.45
CA ARG A 254 -3.68 16.07 1.10
C ARG A 254 -2.36 15.94 0.38
N VAL A 255 -2.39 15.26 -0.77
CA VAL A 255 -1.22 15.13 -1.65
C VAL A 255 -1.44 16.07 -2.83
N LYS A 256 -0.43 16.90 -3.12
CA LYS A 256 -0.40 17.81 -4.26
C LYS A 256 0.86 17.55 -5.06
N GLY A 257 0.81 17.81 -6.35
CA GLY A 257 1.99 17.76 -7.20
C GLY A 257 1.69 18.26 -8.60
N VAL A 258 2.65 18.06 -9.49
CA VAL A 258 2.49 18.36 -10.92
C VAL A 258 2.55 17.03 -11.67
N ASN A 259 1.54 16.76 -12.48
CA ASN A 259 1.50 15.53 -13.25
C ASN A 259 2.46 15.57 -14.46
N HIS A 260 2.60 14.43 -15.14
CA HIS A 260 3.38 14.29 -16.38
C HIS A 260 2.99 15.28 -17.50
N LYS A 261 1.76 15.81 -17.49
CA LYS A 261 1.25 16.82 -18.43
C LYS A 261 1.48 18.26 -17.94
N GLN A 262 2.31 18.47 -16.91
CA GLN A 262 2.57 19.77 -16.30
C GLN A 262 1.32 20.45 -15.71
N GLN A 263 0.31 19.66 -15.33
CA GLN A 263 -0.91 20.13 -14.70
C GLN A 263 -0.87 19.87 -13.19
N PRO A 264 -1.29 20.83 -12.36
CA PRO A 264 -1.37 20.62 -10.93
C PRO A 264 -2.47 19.61 -10.61
N PHE A 265 -2.18 18.65 -9.71
CA PHE A 265 -3.18 17.75 -9.17
C PHE A 265 -3.28 17.92 -7.64
N SER A 266 -4.45 17.57 -7.09
CA SER A 266 -4.67 17.49 -5.65
C SER A 266 -5.55 16.28 -5.34
N SER A 267 -5.05 15.40 -4.51
CA SER A 267 -5.76 14.21 -4.01
C SER A 267 -5.82 14.22 -2.48
N ARG A 268 -6.76 13.44 -1.94
CA ARG A 268 -6.97 13.24 -0.50
C ARG A 268 -6.77 11.77 -0.17
N MET A 269 -5.85 11.49 0.74
CA MET A 269 -5.67 10.18 1.33
C MET A 269 -6.43 10.10 2.65
N VAL A 270 -7.29 9.08 2.78
CA VAL A 270 -8.03 8.76 4.00
C VAL A 270 -7.74 7.31 4.35
N SER A 271 -7.24 7.08 5.57
CA SER A 271 -6.99 5.73 6.06
C SER A 271 -8.06 5.32 7.06
N MET A 272 -8.56 4.10 6.92
CA MET A 272 -9.53 3.48 7.82
C MET A 272 -8.98 2.12 8.27
N ASN A 273 -9.35 1.70 9.47
CA ASN A 273 -8.99 0.39 10.01
C ASN A 273 -10.25 -0.36 10.44
N LEU A 274 -10.13 -1.68 10.50
CA LEU A 274 -11.21 -2.53 10.97
C LEU A 274 -11.36 -2.38 12.49
N ASP A 275 -12.55 -2.00 12.96
CA ASP A 275 -12.87 -1.91 14.39
C ASP A 275 -13.27 -3.28 14.96
N LYS A 276 -14.11 -4.02 14.23
CA LYS A 276 -14.57 -5.36 14.61
C LYS A 276 -14.76 -6.26 13.41
N ASN A 277 -14.48 -7.54 13.60
CA ASN A 277 -14.69 -8.56 12.60
C ASN A 277 -16.18 -8.81 12.29
N PRO A 278 -16.50 -9.16 11.03
CA PRO A 278 -17.84 -9.64 10.71
C PRO A 278 -18.15 -10.92 11.50
N ALA A 279 -19.41 -11.07 11.91
CA ALA A 279 -19.83 -12.25 12.67
C ALA A 279 -19.80 -13.54 11.82
N ILE A 280 -20.07 -13.41 10.52
CA ILE A 280 -20.06 -14.50 9.54
C ILE A 280 -19.47 -13.91 8.25
N HIS A 281 -18.56 -14.66 7.62
CA HIS A 281 -18.01 -14.33 6.31
C HIS A 281 -17.97 -15.58 5.44
N TYR A 282 -18.47 -15.49 4.22
CA TYR A 282 -18.46 -16.61 3.29
C TYR A 282 -17.43 -16.39 2.18
N LEU A 283 -16.63 -17.41 1.89
CA LEU A 283 -15.51 -17.31 0.93
C LEU A 283 -15.95 -16.90 -0.48
N TRP A 284 -17.15 -17.28 -0.91
CA TRP A 284 -17.69 -16.89 -2.22
C TRP A 284 -18.11 -15.41 -2.31
N GLN A 285 -18.19 -14.69 -1.19
CA GLN A 285 -18.45 -13.26 -1.17
C GLN A 285 -17.19 -12.43 -1.46
N ASN A 286 -16.00 -13.04 -1.48
CA ASN A 286 -14.72 -12.35 -1.67
C ASN A 286 -14.68 -11.51 -2.96
N GLY A 287 -15.25 -12.01 -4.05
CA GLY A 287 -15.33 -11.28 -5.32
C GLY A 287 -16.12 -9.96 -5.22
N ASN A 288 -17.08 -9.87 -4.29
CA ASN A 288 -17.94 -8.70 -4.11
C ASN A 288 -17.41 -7.71 -3.05
N ILE A 289 -16.30 -8.01 -2.37
CA ILE A 289 -15.74 -7.13 -1.31
C ILE A 289 -15.25 -5.80 -1.90
N VAL A 290 -14.63 -5.85 -3.07
CA VAL A 290 -14.03 -4.68 -3.71
C VAL A 290 -15.01 -4.00 -4.66
N THR A 291 -15.75 -4.77 -5.43
CA THR A 291 -16.75 -4.27 -6.39
C THR A 291 -17.83 -5.32 -6.59
N ASP A 292 -19.08 -4.94 -6.42
CA ASP A 292 -20.24 -5.75 -6.81
C ASP A 292 -20.62 -5.41 -8.26
N LEU A 293 -20.48 -6.39 -9.17
CA LEU A 293 -20.79 -6.21 -10.58
C LEU A 293 -22.29 -5.95 -10.84
N LEU A 294 -23.16 -6.47 -9.95
CA LEU A 294 -24.61 -6.28 -10.09
C LEU A 294 -25.06 -4.94 -9.51
N ASN A 295 -24.34 -4.44 -8.49
CA ASN A 295 -24.59 -3.13 -7.88
C ASN A 295 -23.30 -2.30 -7.90
N PRO A 296 -22.98 -1.62 -9.02
CA PRO A 296 -21.75 -0.86 -9.13
C PRO A 296 -21.58 0.19 -8.02
N SER A 297 -22.67 0.75 -7.50
CA SER A 297 -22.67 1.72 -6.38
C SER A 297 -22.08 1.19 -5.07
N LYS A 298 -21.93 -0.14 -4.92
CA LYS A 298 -21.31 -0.78 -3.75
C LYS A 298 -19.81 -1.05 -3.93
N GLY A 299 -19.18 -0.52 -4.98
CA GLY A 299 -17.75 -0.69 -5.25
C GLY A 299 -16.88 0.45 -4.70
N ILE A 300 -15.59 0.18 -4.59
CA ILE A 300 -14.59 1.23 -4.31
C ILE A 300 -14.15 1.86 -5.64
N HIS A 301 -14.57 3.10 -5.86
CA HIS A 301 -14.35 3.82 -7.13
C HIS A 301 -13.06 4.67 -7.17
N CYS A 302 -12.23 4.61 -6.14
CA CYS A 302 -10.96 5.35 -6.08
C CYS A 302 -9.78 4.38 -5.95
N PRO A 303 -8.56 4.76 -6.37
CA PRO A 303 -7.36 4.00 -6.04
C PRO A 303 -7.27 3.79 -4.53
N PHE A 304 -6.91 2.59 -4.11
CA PHE A 304 -6.79 2.27 -2.70
C PHE A 304 -5.65 1.30 -2.44
N VAL A 305 -5.12 1.34 -1.22
CA VAL A 305 -4.13 0.40 -0.74
C VAL A 305 -4.74 -0.34 0.43
N PHE A 306 -4.88 -1.64 0.28
CA PHE A 306 -5.27 -2.55 1.34
C PHE A 306 -4.01 -3.08 2.02
N THR A 307 -3.94 -3.01 3.35
CA THR A 307 -2.81 -3.48 4.14
C THR A 307 -3.28 -4.42 5.24
N MET A 308 -2.73 -5.63 5.26
CA MET A 308 -2.87 -6.58 6.35
C MET A 308 -1.50 -6.87 6.95
N LEU A 309 -1.39 -6.82 8.27
CA LEU A 309 -0.20 -7.24 9.00
C LEU A 309 -0.56 -8.47 9.80
N LEU A 310 0.22 -9.54 9.66
CA LEU A 310 0.01 -10.83 10.33
C LEU A 310 1.23 -11.13 11.20
N ILE A 311 1.00 -11.37 12.49
CA ILE A 311 2.04 -11.79 13.44
C ILE A 311 1.57 -13.08 14.10
N THR A 312 2.19 -14.20 13.71
CA THR A 312 1.97 -15.49 14.34
C THR A 312 2.82 -15.60 15.59
N GLU A 313 2.18 -15.91 16.71
CA GLU A 313 2.82 -16.00 18.02
C GLU A 313 3.69 -17.26 18.17
N GLU A 314 4.63 -17.20 19.11
CA GLU A 314 5.42 -18.37 19.51
C GLU A 314 4.54 -19.39 20.24
N GLN A 315 4.55 -20.64 19.77
CA GLN A 315 3.65 -21.70 20.22
C GLN A 315 3.70 -21.92 21.74
N MET A 316 4.90 -22.00 22.33
CA MET A 316 5.04 -22.24 23.78
C MET A 316 4.47 -21.11 24.62
N LYS A 317 4.59 -19.87 24.14
CA LYS A 317 4.05 -18.70 24.85
C LYS A 317 2.52 -18.73 24.82
N SER A 318 1.93 -18.98 23.66
CA SER A 318 0.48 -19.08 23.49
C SER A 318 -0.11 -20.26 24.26
N GLN A 319 0.55 -21.43 24.24
CA GLN A 319 0.17 -22.60 25.06
C GLN A 319 0.20 -22.28 26.56
N GLY A 320 1.26 -21.62 27.03
CA GLY A 320 1.38 -21.21 28.44
C GLY A 320 0.27 -20.25 28.87
N GLU A 321 -0.05 -19.25 28.03
CA GLU A 321 -1.12 -18.29 28.30
C GLU A 321 -2.51 -18.96 28.30
N ALA A 322 -2.80 -19.81 27.31
CA ALA A 322 -4.03 -20.56 27.23
C ALA A 322 -4.21 -21.48 28.44
N ASN A 323 -3.15 -22.19 28.86
CA ASN A 323 -3.18 -23.03 30.04
C ASN A 323 -3.42 -22.23 31.34
N ASN A 324 -2.77 -21.07 31.49
CA ASN A 324 -2.97 -20.21 32.65
C ASN A 324 -4.41 -19.66 32.71
N LYS A 325 -4.98 -19.20 31.59
CA LYS A 325 -6.37 -18.72 31.52
C LYS A 325 -7.36 -19.84 31.78
N PHE A 326 -7.11 -21.03 31.22
CA PHE A 326 -7.91 -22.22 31.49
C PHE A 326 -7.92 -22.54 32.99
N LEU A 327 -6.76 -22.66 33.65
CA LEU A 327 -6.68 -22.99 35.08
C LEU A 327 -7.35 -21.92 35.97
N ALA A 328 -7.22 -20.64 35.59
CA ALA A 328 -7.87 -19.53 36.29
C ALA A 328 -9.40 -19.59 36.17
N LEU A 329 -9.93 -20.02 35.03
CA LEU A 329 -11.37 -20.20 34.83
C LEU A 329 -11.86 -21.52 35.44
N ASP A 330 -11.08 -22.58 35.38
CA ASP A 330 -11.41 -23.90 35.93
C ASP A 330 -11.62 -23.84 37.45
N SER A 331 -10.71 -23.15 38.14
CA SER A 331 -10.85 -22.87 39.58
C SER A 331 -12.11 -22.05 39.92
N ARG A 332 -12.61 -21.22 39.00
CA ARG A 332 -13.83 -20.41 39.17
C ARG A 332 -15.09 -21.19 38.81
N VAL A 333 -15.03 -22.06 37.79
CA VAL A 333 -16.15 -22.88 37.34
C VAL A 333 -16.54 -23.93 38.37
N ASN A 334 -15.55 -24.46 39.09
CA ASN A 334 -15.75 -25.44 40.16
C ASN A 334 -16.30 -24.84 41.47
N THR A 335 -16.52 -23.52 41.54
CA THR A 335 -17.11 -22.83 42.70
C THR A 335 -18.54 -22.38 42.45
N SER A 336 -19.25 -21.97 43.51
CA SER A 336 -20.59 -21.37 43.43
C SER A 336 -20.67 -20.14 42.51
N TYR A 337 -19.53 -19.54 42.16
CA TYR A 337 -19.40 -18.40 41.24
C TYR A 337 -20.01 -18.67 39.85
N ALA A 338 -19.82 -19.87 39.31
CA ALA A 338 -20.35 -20.23 37.99
C ALA A 338 -21.88 -20.41 37.94
N LYS A 339 -22.56 -20.49 39.11
CA LYS A 339 -24.03 -20.46 39.16
C LYS A 339 -24.58 -19.06 38.91
N TYR A 340 -23.81 -18.01 39.23
CA TYR A 340 -24.24 -16.62 39.13
C TYR A 340 -23.81 -15.93 37.82
N ILE A 341 -22.76 -16.43 37.16
CA ILE A 341 -22.29 -15.89 35.88
C ILE A 341 -22.18 -17.03 34.85
N PRO A 342 -23.25 -17.29 34.07
CA PRO A 342 -23.26 -18.32 33.03
C PRO A 342 -22.19 -18.13 31.95
N ALA A 343 -21.78 -16.88 31.70
CA ALA A 343 -20.74 -16.54 30.73
C ALA A 343 -19.38 -17.20 31.07
N THR A 344 -19.08 -17.42 32.35
CA THR A 344 -17.83 -18.05 32.81
C THR A 344 -17.71 -19.50 32.32
N ARG A 345 -18.82 -20.24 32.21
CA ARG A 345 -18.82 -21.61 31.68
C ARG A 345 -18.57 -21.65 30.17
N ARG A 346 -19.14 -20.69 29.42
CA ARG A 346 -18.86 -20.57 27.98
C ARG A 346 -17.40 -20.21 27.73
N GLN A 347 -16.88 -19.22 28.45
CA GLN A 347 -15.47 -18.83 28.37
C GLN A 347 -14.54 -19.99 28.74
N HIS A 348 -14.86 -20.76 29.78
CA HIS A 348 -14.06 -21.95 30.13
C HIS A 348 -14.06 -23.00 29.01
N ALA A 349 -15.22 -23.29 28.41
CA ALA A 349 -15.30 -24.21 27.27
C ALA A 349 -14.50 -23.71 26.05
N GLU A 350 -14.60 -22.42 25.72
CA GLU A 350 -13.83 -21.79 24.63
C GLU A 350 -12.32 -21.89 24.89
N TRP A 351 -11.86 -21.60 26.11
CA TRP A 351 -10.44 -21.73 26.47
C TRP A 351 -9.96 -23.18 26.56
N GLN A 352 -10.85 -24.13 26.87
CA GLN A 352 -10.54 -25.55 26.83
C GLN A 352 -10.29 -26.01 25.41
N GLU A 353 -11.20 -25.69 24.48
CA GLU A 353 -11.07 -26.01 23.06
C GLU A 353 -9.81 -25.39 22.46
N ALA A 354 -9.58 -24.10 22.69
CA ALA A 354 -8.38 -23.40 22.23
C ALA A 354 -7.09 -24.02 22.81
N ARG A 355 -7.08 -24.43 24.08
CA ARG A 355 -5.92 -25.10 24.69
C ARG A 355 -5.65 -26.45 24.02
N ASP A 356 -6.68 -27.25 23.83
CA ASP A 356 -6.54 -28.59 23.27
C ASP A 356 -6.06 -28.52 21.81
N ALA A 357 -6.54 -27.54 21.02
CA ALA A 357 -6.08 -27.26 19.66
C ALA A 357 -4.64 -26.69 19.60
N LEU A 358 -4.25 -25.85 20.56
CA LEU A 358 -2.86 -25.38 20.66
C LEU A 358 -1.89 -26.49 21.07
N LEU A 359 -2.33 -27.44 21.89
CA LEU A 359 -1.56 -28.60 22.31
C LEU A 359 -1.40 -29.64 21.19
N SER A 360 -2.41 -29.79 20.32
CA SER A 360 -2.31 -30.66 19.13
C SER A 360 -1.36 -30.11 18.06
N ASN A 361 -0.89 -28.86 18.20
CA ASN A 361 -0.12 -28.12 17.18
C ASN A 361 -0.86 -27.96 15.84
N GLU A 362 -2.17 -28.18 15.80
CA GLU A 362 -2.98 -27.96 14.60
C GLU A 362 -3.29 -26.47 14.40
N GLU A 363 -3.33 -25.70 15.49
CA GLU A 363 -3.64 -24.27 15.47
C GLU A 363 -2.49 -23.41 16.02
N ALA A 364 -2.40 -22.18 15.49
CA ALA A 364 -1.51 -21.14 15.98
C ALA A 364 -2.24 -19.81 16.11
N ILE A 365 -2.02 -19.10 17.20
CA ILE A 365 -2.58 -17.76 17.39
C ILE A 365 -1.86 -16.78 16.48
N THR A 366 -2.63 -16.09 15.63
CA THR A 366 -2.13 -15.02 14.78
C THR A 366 -2.88 -13.73 15.09
N SER A 367 -2.13 -12.72 15.55
CA SER A 367 -2.65 -11.36 15.67
C SER A 367 -2.57 -10.67 14.33
N TYR A 368 -3.57 -9.85 13.99
CA TYR A 368 -3.54 -9.10 12.75
C TYR A 368 -4.05 -7.67 12.87
N PHE A 369 -3.55 -6.83 11.97
CA PHE A 369 -4.07 -5.50 11.70
C PHE A 369 -4.61 -5.46 10.27
N TYR A 370 -5.75 -4.79 10.10
CA TYR A 370 -6.40 -4.60 8.80
C TYR A 370 -6.66 -3.11 8.59
N GLY A 371 -6.08 -2.55 7.54
CA GLY A 371 -6.23 -1.15 7.16
C GLY A 371 -6.49 -0.99 5.67
N ILE A 372 -7.23 0.04 5.31
CA ILE A 372 -7.45 0.46 3.93
C ILE A 372 -7.23 1.96 3.80
N THR A 373 -6.44 2.36 2.81
CA THR A 373 -6.14 3.75 2.51
C THR A 373 -6.73 4.10 1.15
N PHE A 374 -7.67 5.02 1.13
CA PHE A 374 -8.35 5.51 -0.07
C PHE A 374 -7.68 6.78 -0.59
N SER A 375 -7.53 6.90 -1.89
CA SER A 375 -6.96 8.08 -2.56
C SER A 375 -8.01 8.72 -3.47
N VAL A 376 -8.66 9.77 -2.98
CA VAL A 376 -9.81 10.39 -3.64
C VAL A 376 -9.40 11.69 -4.32
N GLN A 377 -9.77 11.87 -5.60
CA GLN A 377 -9.61 13.13 -6.31
C GLN A 377 -10.67 14.13 -5.81
N ARG A 378 -10.26 15.40 -5.62
CA ARG A 378 -11.16 16.45 -5.13
C ARG A 378 -11.96 17.09 -6.25
#